data_AF-A0A0A2KJZ6-F1
#
_entry.id   AF-A0A0A2KJZ6-F1
#
_cell.length_a   1.000
_cell.length_b   1.000
_cell.length_c   1.000
_cell.angle_alpha   90.00
_cell.angle_beta   90.00
_cell.angle_gamma   90.00
#
_symmetry.space_group_name_H-M   'P 1'
#
loop_
_entity.id
_entity.type
_entity.pdbx_description
1 polymer ?
#
loop_
_entity_poly.entity_id
_entity_poly.type
_entity_poly.pdbx_seq_one_letter_code
_entity_poly.pdbx_strand_id
1 'polypeptide(L)'
;MGVSRLDSIIIVGAGAFGLSVALHLALRGYKNVSVFAKDDYIPFGDLTNVVYRAAQDAGVRFFLGQQVDQIAFVSRLTGKRTAGVRTRNAEFHPSSLVIIEAGARDSDSSEIAQLHAPDPLAIPLSCYTAINANSFVEFVPQTLSSVILLSGNLVQPSKMSSVGPLVVDLLEAPSGQTAAQVQKGRTSPRPLSKL
;
A
#
# COMPACT_ATOMS: atom_id res chain seq x y z
N MET A 1 5.65 -14.16 -10.51
CA MET A 1 5.04 -12.89 -10.02
C MET A 1 5.34 -11.82 -11.06
N GLY A 2 4.41 -10.92 -11.38
CA GLY A 2 4.50 -10.11 -12.61
C GLY A 2 3.92 -8.71 -12.47
N VAL A 3 4.51 -7.88 -11.62
CA VAL A 3 4.40 -6.43 -11.74
C VAL A 3 5.67 -5.95 -12.43
N SER A 4 5.54 -5.41 -13.65
CA SER A 4 6.68 -4.88 -14.38
C SER A 4 7.11 -3.52 -13.81
N ARG A 5 8.35 -3.08 -14.06
CA ARG A 5 8.80 -1.72 -13.65
C ARG A 5 8.02 -0.59 -14.33
N LEU A 6 7.30 -0.92 -15.40
CA LEU A 6 6.47 0.00 -16.16
C LEU A 6 5.01 -0.07 -15.74
N ASP A 7 4.63 -1.03 -14.90
CA ASP A 7 3.26 -1.14 -14.43
C ASP A 7 2.92 0.04 -13.51
N SER A 8 1.71 0.56 -13.66
CA SER A 8 1.18 1.60 -12.79
C SER A 8 0.90 1.03 -11.39
N ILE A 9 1.54 1.62 -10.38
CA ILE A 9 1.38 1.31 -8.97
C ILE A 9 0.74 2.50 -8.28
N ILE A 10 -0.38 2.26 -7.61
CA ILE A 10 -1.07 3.28 -6.82
C ILE A 10 -0.88 2.97 -5.34
N ILE A 11 -0.51 3.99 -4.56
CA ILE A 11 -0.42 3.94 -3.10
C ILE A 11 -1.53 4.84 -2.56
N VAL A 12 -2.36 4.30 -1.67
CA VAL A 12 -3.45 5.03 -1.00
C VAL A 12 -3.02 5.31 0.43
N GLY A 13 -2.76 6.59 0.72
CA GLY A 13 -2.17 7.08 1.96
C GLY A 13 -0.78 7.70 1.72
N ALA A 14 -0.61 8.94 2.19
CA ALA A 14 0.68 9.65 2.19
C ALA A 14 1.25 9.77 3.61
N GLY A 15 1.06 8.73 4.43
CA GLY A 15 1.69 8.63 5.73
C GLY A 15 3.17 8.22 5.60
N ALA A 16 3.83 8.02 6.74
CA ALA A 16 5.24 7.64 6.76
C ALA A 16 5.49 6.31 6.04
N PHE A 17 4.54 5.37 6.07
CA PHE A 17 4.67 4.08 5.38
C PHE A 17 4.46 4.23 3.87
N GLY A 18 3.39 4.91 3.45
CA GLY A 18 3.10 5.14 2.04
C GLY A 18 4.24 5.88 1.35
N LEU A 19 4.80 6.92 1.99
CA LEU A 19 5.94 7.68 1.46
C LEU A 19 7.23 6.86 1.39
N SER A 20 7.52 6.04 2.42
CA SER A 20 8.68 5.15 2.42
C SER A 20 8.60 4.14 1.26
N VAL A 21 7.43 3.54 1.05
CA VAL A 21 7.20 2.60 -0.06
C VAL A 21 7.33 3.30 -1.40
N ALA A 22 6.75 4.49 -1.55
CA ALA A 22 6.82 5.25 -2.79
C ALA A 22 8.26 5.59 -3.19
N LEU A 23 9.06 6.07 -2.23
CA LEU A 23 10.47 6.37 -2.44
C LEU A 23 11.25 5.12 -2.86
N HIS A 24 11.08 4.00 -2.15
CA HIS A 24 11.83 2.77 -2.46
C HIS A 24 11.44 2.16 -3.81
N LEU A 25 10.16 2.23 -4.21
CA LEU A 25 9.75 1.81 -5.55
C LEU A 25 10.44 2.67 -6.62
N ALA A 26 10.47 3.98 -6.45
CA ALA A 26 11.14 4.87 -7.40
C ALA A 26 12.65 4.59 -7.49
N LEU A 27 13.32 4.43 -6.34
CA LEU A 27 14.75 4.08 -6.26
C LEU A 27 15.07 2.73 -6.92
N ARG A 28 14.13 1.78 -6.88
CA ARG A 28 14.27 0.45 -7.51
C ARG A 28 13.89 0.44 -8.99
N GLY A 29 13.56 1.61 -9.55
CA GLY A 29 13.35 1.83 -10.97
C GLY A 29 11.90 1.65 -11.44
N TYR A 30 10.94 1.57 -10.52
CA TYR A 30 9.52 1.67 -10.90
C TYR A 30 9.21 3.10 -11.33
N LYS A 31 8.65 3.26 -12.54
CA LYS A 31 8.48 4.58 -13.16
C LYS A 31 7.09 5.18 -12.99
N ASN A 32 6.07 4.34 -12.76
CA ASN A 32 4.68 4.75 -12.73
C ASN A 32 4.08 4.62 -11.33
N VAL A 33 4.71 5.29 -10.35
CA VAL A 33 4.26 5.29 -8.94
C VAL A 33 3.44 6.55 -8.66
N SER A 34 2.24 6.38 -8.12
CA SER A 34 1.33 7.49 -7.78
C SER A 34 0.80 7.32 -6.36
N VAL A 35 0.82 8.38 -5.56
CA VAL A 35 0.34 8.39 -4.18
C VAL A 35 -0.89 9.28 -4.07
N PHE A 36 -1.97 8.76 -3.50
CA PHE A 36 -3.22 9.47 -3.25
C PHE A 36 -3.37 9.74 -1.75
N ALA A 37 -3.71 10.97 -1.40
CA ALA A 37 -3.95 11.38 -0.02
C ALA A 37 -5.28 12.12 0.09
N LYS A 38 -6.02 11.83 1.17
CA LYS A 38 -7.25 12.56 1.52
C LYS A 38 -6.93 14.01 1.87
N ASP A 39 -5.85 14.24 2.61
CA ASP A 39 -5.41 15.58 3.00
C ASP A 39 -4.75 16.31 1.81
N ASP A 40 -5.00 17.61 1.72
CA ASP A 40 -4.42 18.52 0.71
C ASP A 40 -3.00 19.01 1.10
N TYR A 41 -2.53 18.64 2.28
CA TYR A 41 -1.18 18.90 2.76
C TYR A 41 -0.56 17.64 3.36
N ILE A 42 0.78 17.62 3.39
CA ILE A 42 1.55 16.65 4.18
C ILE A 42 1.98 17.37 5.45
N PRO A 43 1.75 16.80 6.64
CA PRO A 43 2.06 17.48 7.90
C PRO A 43 3.53 17.93 7.93
N PHE A 44 3.70 19.25 7.95
CA PHE A 44 4.99 19.92 8.07
C PHE A 44 5.42 19.86 9.54
N GLY A 45 6.36 18.98 9.86
CA GLY A 45 6.90 18.89 11.22
C GLY A 45 7.82 17.70 11.47
N ASP A 46 7.75 16.67 10.64
CA ASP A 46 8.51 15.43 10.83
C ASP A 46 9.28 15.03 9.55
N LEU A 47 10.14 14.01 9.65
CA LEU A 47 10.96 13.42 8.57
C LEU A 47 10.18 13.15 7.27
N THR A 48 8.85 13.05 7.37
CA THR A 48 7.86 12.92 6.31
C THR A 48 8.05 13.90 5.14
N ASN A 49 8.38 15.17 5.41
CA ASN A 49 8.55 16.16 4.34
C ASN A 49 9.83 15.91 3.52
N VAL A 50 10.92 15.50 4.18
CA VAL A 50 12.17 15.14 3.49
C VAL A 50 11.96 13.92 2.61
N VAL A 51 11.25 12.90 3.11
CA VAL A 51 10.92 11.69 2.33
C VAL A 51 9.98 12.03 1.18
N TYR A 52 9.00 12.89 1.39
CA TYR A 52 8.11 13.37 0.33
C TYR A 52 8.88 14.05 -0.80
N ARG A 53 9.78 14.98 -0.48
CA ARG A 53 10.61 15.65 -1.49
C ARG A 53 11.52 14.67 -2.22
N ALA A 54 12.19 13.78 -1.49
CA ALA A 54 13.01 12.75 -2.10
C ALA A 54 12.21 11.84 -3.05
N ALA A 55 10.97 11.49 -2.68
CA ALA A 55 10.09 10.69 -3.53
C ALA A 55 9.67 11.46 -4.79
N GLN A 56 9.36 12.76 -4.68
CA GLN A 56 9.07 13.62 -5.83
C GLN A 56 10.25 13.71 -6.78
N ASP A 57 11.45 13.95 -6.26
CA ASP A 57 12.69 14.03 -7.05
C ASP A 57 13.00 12.71 -7.74
N ALA A 58 12.62 11.58 -7.12
CA ALA A 58 12.73 10.25 -7.71
C ALA A 58 11.65 9.96 -8.79
N GLY A 59 10.69 10.87 -9.00
CA GLY A 59 9.65 10.78 -10.03
C GLY A 59 8.29 10.26 -9.57
N VAL A 60 8.05 10.17 -8.26
CA VAL A 60 6.73 9.79 -7.71
C VAL A 60 5.74 10.93 -7.91
N ARG A 61 4.53 10.59 -8.40
CA ARG A 61 3.43 11.56 -8.54
C ARG A 61 2.55 11.57 -7.31
N PHE A 62 2.12 12.75 -6.88
CA PHE A 62 1.29 12.93 -5.70
C PHE A 62 -0.03 13.61 -6.06
N PHE A 63 -1.13 13.02 -5.62
CA PHE A 63 -2.49 13.52 -5.74
C PHE A 63 -3.00 13.81 -4.32
N LEU A 64 -2.70 15.02 -3.83
CA LEU A 64 -3.16 15.50 -2.53
C LEU A 64 -4.59 16.03 -2.62
N GLY A 65 -5.37 15.92 -1.54
CA GLY A 65 -6.79 16.29 -1.52
C GLY A 65 -7.69 15.34 -2.34
N GLN A 66 -7.13 14.25 -2.86
CA GLN A 66 -7.85 13.25 -3.65
C GLN A 66 -8.09 11.99 -2.82
N GLN A 67 -9.25 11.94 -2.19
CA GLN A 67 -9.68 10.75 -1.45
C GLN A 67 -10.08 9.64 -2.40
N VAL A 68 -9.47 8.45 -2.22
CA VAL A 68 -9.89 7.22 -2.87
C VAL A 68 -11.06 6.62 -2.11
N ASP A 69 -12.18 6.38 -2.80
CA ASP A 69 -13.37 5.80 -2.19
C ASP A 69 -13.53 4.32 -2.56
N GLN A 70 -13.04 3.88 -3.72
CA GLN A 70 -13.19 2.49 -4.18
C GLN A 70 -11.96 1.96 -4.93
N ILE A 71 -11.78 0.64 -4.88
CA ILE A 71 -10.83 -0.09 -5.73
C ILE A 71 -11.64 -0.89 -6.75
N ALA A 72 -11.39 -0.65 -8.03
CA ALA A 72 -12.04 -1.37 -9.11
C ALA A 72 -11.25 -2.63 -9.47
N PHE A 73 -11.96 -3.68 -9.86
CA PHE A 73 -11.41 -4.98 -10.19
C PHE A 73 -11.86 -5.46 -11.57
N VAL A 74 -11.03 -6.27 -12.19
CA VAL A 74 -11.40 -7.10 -13.34
C VAL A 74 -11.37 -8.56 -12.91
N SER A 75 -12.46 -9.28 -13.16
CA SER A 75 -12.53 -10.72 -12.94
C SER A 75 -11.69 -11.48 -13.97
N ARG A 76 -10.94 -12.47 -13.51
CA ARG A 76 -10.21 -13.44 -14.33
C ARG A 76 -10.59 -14.86 -13.92
N LEU A 77 -10.25 -15.84 -14.75
CA LEU A 77 -10.55 -17.26 -14.53
C LEU A 77 -10.04 -17.79 -13.18
N THR A 78 -8.98 -17.20 -12.62
CA THR A 78 -8.30 -17.66 -11.40
C THR A 78 -8.49 -16.74 -10.19
N GLY A 79 -9.32 -15.71 -10.29
CA GLY A 79 -9.51 -14.70 -9.25
C GLY A 79 -9.74 -13.30 -9.83
N LYS A 80 -9.71 -12.25 -9.01
CA LYS A 80 -9.83 -10.86 -9.48
C LYS A 80 -8.48 -10.15 -9.45
N ARG A 81 -8.25 -9.22 -10.37
CA ARG A 81 -7.08 -8.33 -10.38
C ARG A 81 -7.56 -6.89 -10.26
N THR A 82 -6.83 -6.03 -9.56
CA THR A 82 -7.13 -4.59 -9.57
C THR A 82 -7.08 -4.06 -11.01
N ALA A 83 -8.04 -3.19 -11.31
CA ALA A 83 -8.10 -2.38 -12.51
C ALA A 83 -7.56 -0.97 -12.24
N GLY A 84 -7.62 -0.52 -10.99
CA GLY A 84 -7.38 0.86 -10.60
C GLY A 84 -8.14 1.26 -9.36
N VAL A 85 -8.13 2.57 -9.08
CA VAL A 85 -8.88 3.18 -7.99
C VAL A 85 -9.87 4.21 -8.53
N ARG A 86 -10.96 4.41 -7.80
CA ARG A 86 -11.89 5.52 -7.99
C ARG A 86 -11.80 6.47 -6.82
N THR A 87 -11.61 7.74 -7.14
CA THR A 87 -11.60 8.85 -6.18
C THR A 87 -13.03 9.34 -5.94
N ARG A 88 -13.23 10.07 -4.84
CA ARG A 88 -14.52 10.63 -4.43
C ARG A 88 -15.15 11.55 -5.46
N ASN A 89 -14.33 12.25 -6.24
CA ASN A 89 -14.77 13.07 -7.37
C ASN A 89 -15.16 12.23 -8.62
N ALA A 90 -15.28 10.91 -8.47
CA ALA A 90 -15.59 9.95 -9.53
C ALA A 90 -14.55 9.84 -10.65
N GLU A 91 -13.32 10.34 -10.44
CA GLU A 91 -12.22 10.10 -11.37
C GLU A 91 -11.70 8.66 -11.22
N PHE A 92 -11.34 8.04 -12.34
CA PHE A 92 -10.80 6.69 -12.37
C PHE A 92 -9.31 6.72 -12.74
N HIS A 93 -8.49 6.11 -11.89
CA HIS A 93 -7.05 6.01 -12.09
C HIS A 93 -6.64 4.54 -12.27
N PRO A 94 -6.22 4.13 -13.47
CA PRO A 94 -5.89 2.74 -13.74
C PRO A 94 -4.59 2.32 -13.05
N SER A 95 -4.57 1.11 -12.50
CA SER A 95 -3.36 0.52 -11.92
C SER A 95 -3.35 -1.00 -12.03
N SER A 96 -2.14 -1.55 -12.04
CA SER A 96 -1.89 -2.99 -12.00
C SER A 96 -1.68 -3.50 -10.57
N LEU A 97 -1.38 -2.59 -9.64
CA LEU A 97 -1.16 -2.85 -8.22
C LEU A 97 -1.68 -1.65 -7.40
N VAL A 98 -2.38 -1.95 -6.30
CA VAL A 98 -2.79 -0.95 -5.31
C VAL A 98 -2.20 -1.33 -3.94
N ILE A 99 -1.56 -0.37 -3.28
CA ILE A 99 -1.00 -0.52 -1.94
C ILE A 99 -1.80 0.40 -1.01
N ILE A 100 -2.38 -0.15 0.05
CA ILE A 100 -3.29 0.58 0.95
C ILE A 100 -2.59 0.74 2.29
N GLU A 101 -2.37 1.98 2.72
CA GLU A 101 -1.91 2.30 4.07
C GLU A 101 -3.11 2.38 5.03
N ALA A 102 -3.30 1.34 5.85
CA ALA A 102 -4.30 1.30 6.92
C ALA A 102 -3.69 1.90 8.19
N GLY A 103 -3.85 3.22 8.38
CA GLY A 103 -3.16 3.93 9.47
C GLY A 103 -3.82 5.20 10.02
N ALA A 104 -4.83 5.77 9.38
CA ALA A 104 -5.54 6.93 9.93
C ALA A 104 -6.99 6.53 10.23
N ARG A 105 -7.35 6.58 11.51
CA ARG A 105 -8.73 6.49 11.96
C ARG A 105 -9.55 7.54 11.21
N ASP A 106 -10.45 7.12 10.33
CA ASP A 106 -11.57 7.97 9.94
C ASP A 106 -12.52 8.02 11.15
N SER A 107 -12.52 9.15 11.85
CA SER A 107 -13.56 9.49 12.83
C SER A 107 -14.93 9.75 12.16
N ASP A 108 -15.00 9.77 10.83
CA ASP A 108 -16.22 10.09 10.08
C ASP A 108 -16.65 8.93 9.16
N SER A 109 -16.60 7.70 9.69
CA SER A 109 -16.99 6.48 8.95
C SER A 109 -18.50 6.31 8.73
N SER A 110 -19.32 7.32 9.02
CA SER A 110 -20.78 7.17 9.07
C SER A 110 -21.54 7.59 7.80
N GLU A 111 -20.93 8.26 6.81
CA GLU A 111 -21.71 8.80 5.66
C GLU A 111 -21.24 8.43 4.24
N ILE A 112 -20.17 7.64 4.04
CA ILE A 112 -19.55 7.46 2.71
C ILE A 112 -20.10 6.26 1.92
N ALA A 113 -21.31 5.78 2.23
CA ALA A 113 -21.91 4.65 1.53
C ALA A 113 -22.76 5.02 0.29
N GLN A 114 -22.94 6.31 -0.05
CA GLN A 114 -24.07 6.71 -0.93
C GLN A 114 -23.75 7.53 -2.20
N LEU A 115 -22.48 7.83 -2.54
CA LEU A 115 -22.19 8.64 -3.74
C LEU A 115 -21.98 7.83 -5.03
N HIS A 116 -21.72 6.52 -4.94
CA HIS A 116 -21.50 5.68 -6.11
C HIS A 116 -22.56 4.58 -6.18
N ALA A 117 -23.16 4.40 -7.37
CA ALA A 117 -24.01 3.25 -7.64
C ALA A 117 -23.27 1.96 -7.27
N PRO A 118 -23.96 0.93 -6.75
CA PRO A 118 -23.34 -0.34 -6.41
C PRO A 118 -22.71 -0.96 -7.68
N ASP A 119 -21.39 -0.81 -7.80
CA ASP A 119 -20.60 -1.41 -8.85
C ASP A 119 -20.10 -2.77 -8.34
N PRO A 120 -20.60 -3.90 -8.87
CA PRO A 120 -20.21 -5.22 -8.41
C PRO A 120 -18.71 -5.53 -8.66
N LEU A 121 -18.03 -4.70 -9.46
CA LEU A 121 -16.61 -4.79 -9.71
C LEU A 121 -15.78 -3.78 -8.89
N ALA A 122 -16.41 -2.95 -8.06
CA ALA A 122 -15.70 -2.03 -7.18
C ALA A 122 -15.92 -2.39 -5.71
N ILE A 123 -14.84 -2.38 -4.92
CA ILE A 123 -14.90 -2.61 -3.48
C ILE A 123 -14.57 -1.29 -2.79
N PRO A 124 -15.44 -0.78 -1.90
CA PRO A 124 -15.17 0.41 -1.12
C PRO A 124 -13.85 0.29 -0.35
N LEU A 125 -13.09 1.39 -0.28
CA LEU A 125 -11.83 1.44 0.45
C LEU A 125 -12.04 1.09 1.94
N SER A 126 -13.20 1.45 2.50
CA SER A 126 -13.58 1.14 3.89
C SER A 126 -13.60 -0.36 4.21
N CYS A 127 -13.85 -1.22 3.21
CA CYS A 127 -13.78 -2.68 3.40
C CYS A 127 -12.36 -3.18 3.65
N TYR A 128 -11.33 -2.42 3.25
CA TYR A 128 -9.93 -2.75 3.46
C TYR A 128 -9.38 -2.15 4.76
N THR A 129 -9.82 -0.95 5.12
CA THR A 129 -9.36 -0.27 6.35
C THR A 129 -9.96 -0.85 7.62
N ALA A 130 -11.09 -1.57 7.52
CA ALA A 130 -11.69 -2.33 8.63
C ALA A 130 -10.97 -3.65 8.94
N ILE A 131 -9.99 -4.06 8.13
CA ILE A 131 -9.26 -5.32 8.32
C ILE A 131 -8.17 -5.10 9.37
N ASN A 132 -8.36 -5.70 10.56
CA ASN A 132 -7.30 -5.85 11.55
C ASN A 132 -6.24 -6.83 11.02
N ALA A 133 -5.29 -6.35 10.24
CA ALA A 133 -4.18 -7.19 9.78
C ALA A 133 -3.22 -7.47 10.95
N ASN A 134 -2.94 -8.76 11.17
CA ASN A 134 -1.96 -9.26 12.14
C ASN A 134 -0.52 -9.17 11.61
N SER A 135 -0.33 -8.70 10.37
CA SER A 135 0.96 -8.53 9.69
C SER A 135 1.13 -7.09 9.22
N PHE A 136 2.38 -6.65 9.09
CA PHE A 136 2.75 -5.30 8.64
C PHE A 136 2.47 -5.08 7.15
N VAL A 137 2.66 -6.13 6.35
CA VAL A 137 2.45 -6.14 4.89
C VAL A 137 1.78 -7.46 4.56
N GLU A 138 0.62 -7.43 3.91
CA GLU A 138 -0.09 -8.64 3.50
C GLU A 138 -0.82 -8.42 2.18
N PHE A 139 -0.86 -9.46 1.34
CA PHE A 139 -1.71 -9.43 0.15
C PHE A 139 -3.16 -9.67 0.52
N VAL A 140 -4.07 -8.90 -0.08
CA VAL A 140 -5.50 -9.14 0.10
C VAL A 140 -5.87 -10.50 -0.52
N PRO A 141 -6.54 -11.39 0.22
CA PRO A 141 -7.03 -12.67 -0.31
C PRO A 141 -7.82 -12.49 -1.60
N GLN A 142 -7.70 -13.45 -2.51
CA GLN A 142 -8.46 -13.52 -3.77
C GLN A 142 -8.16 -12.41 -4.80
N THR A 143 -7.18 -11.53 -4.57
CA THR A 143 -6.83 -10.42 -5.50
C THR A 143 -5.67 -10.72 -6.45
N LEU A 144 -5.29 -11.99 -6.64
CA LEU A 144 -4.12 -12.39 -7.44
C LEU A 144 -2.84 -11.58 -7.09
N SER A 145 -2.70 -11.17 -5.82
CA SER A 145 -1.59 -10.35 -5.31
C SER A 145 -1.49 -8.95 -5.93
N SER A 146 -2.61 -8.39 -6.39
CA SER A 146 -2.67 -7.03 -6.97
C SER A 146 -3.14 -5.95 -5.98
N VAL A 147 -3.43 -6.34 -4.74
CA VAL A 147 -3.67 -5.41 -3.63
C VAL A 147 -2.83 -5.80 -2.42
N ILE A 148 -2.09 -4.84 -1.86
CA ILE A 148 -1.27 -4.99 -0.65
C ILE A 148 -1.86 -4.09 0.44
N LEU A 149 -2.05 -4.65 1.63
CA LEU A 149 -2.42 -3.89 2.83
C LEU A 149 -1.17 -3.65 3.68
N LEU A 150 -0.97 -2.40 4.10
CA LEU A 150 0.05 -2.00 5.07
C LEU A 150 -0.64 -1.65 6.39
N SER A 151 -0.27 -2.32 7.49
CA SER A 151 -0.85 -2.09 8.82
C SER A 151 0.15 -1.44 9.76
N GLY A 152 -0.21 -0.28 10.31
CA GLY A 152 0.62 0.49 11.24
C GLY A 152 0.54 0.05 12.71
N ASN A 153 -0.45 -0.77 13.10
CA ASN A 153 -0.77 -1.06 14.50
C ASN A 153 0.29 -1.91 15.26
N LEU A 154 1.28 -2.45 14.55
CA LEU A 154 2.36 -3.27 15.13
C LEU A 154 3.74 -2.59 15.10
N VAL A 155 3.84 -1.37 14.56
CA VAL A 155 5.13 -0.72 14.33
C VAL A 155 5.61 0.04 15.57
N GLN A 156 6.71 -0.43 16.16
CA GLN A 156 7.54 0.41 17.02
C GLN A 156 8.20 1.51 16.16
N PRO A 157 8.21 2.80 16.57
CA PRO A 157 8.76 3.92 15.79
C PRO A 157 10.18 3.70 15.26
N SER A 158 10.97 2.86 15.93
CA SER A 158 12.36 2.50 15.57
C SER A 158 12.50 1.62 14.31
N LYS A 159 11.41 1.11 13.72
CA LYS A 159 11.45 0.23 12.52
C LYS A 159 10.79 0.81 11.26
N MET A 160 10.41 2.08 11.27
CA MET A 160 9.68 2.73 10.17
C MET A 160 10.44 2.73 8.82
N SER A 161 11.78 2.76 8.83
CA SER A 161 12.61 2.69 7.61
C SER A 161 12.54 1.34 6.88
N SER A 162 12.14 0.27 7.55
CA SER A 162 12.18 -1.09 6.97
C SER A 162 10.96 -1.46 6.13
N VAL A 163 9.86 -0.69 6.16
CA VAL A 163 8.63 -1.09 5.45
C VAL A 163 8.76 -0.95 3.94
N GLY A 164 9.41 0.11 3.44
CA GLY A 164 9.68 0.28 2.01
C GLY A 164 10.45 -0.89 1.39
N PRO A 165 11.62 -1.27 1.95
CA PRO A 165 12.36 -2.45 1.50
C PRO A 165 11.55 -3.74 1.56
N LEU A 166 10.76 -3.96 2.62
CA LEU A 166 9.94 -5.17 2.75
C LEU A 166 8.88 -5.31 1.63
N VAL A 167 8.23 -4.21 1.25
CA VAL A 167 7.26 -4.21 0.15
C VAL A 167 7.95 -4.50 -1.18
N VAL A 168 9.12 -3.91 -1.42
CA VAL A 168 9.89 -4.16 -2.64
C VAL A 168 10.34 -5.61 -2.70
N ASP A 169 10.91 -6.13 -1.61
CA ASP A 169 11.37 -7.52 -1.53
C ASP A 169 10.21 -8.50 -1.74
N LEU A 170 9.00 -8.16 -1.25
CA LEU A 170 7.78 -8.94 -1.50
C LEU A 170 7.35 -8.92 -2.97
N LEU A 171 7.53 -7.79 -3.66
CA LEU A 171 7.24 -7.67 -5.10
C LEU A 171 8.27 -8.40 -5.98
N GLU A 172 9.53 -8.42 -5.54
CA GLU A 172 10.64 -9.07 -6.24
C GLU A 172 10.80 -10.56 -5.90
N ALA A 173 10.11 -11.06 -4.87
CA ALA A 173 10.18 -12.45 -4.44
C ALA A 173 9.67 -13.43 -5.54
N PRO A 174 10.35 -14.59 -5.72
CA PRO A 174 9.87 -15.64 -6.62
C PRO A 174 8.47 -16.14 -6.22
N SER A 175 7.61 -16.40 -7.21
CA SER A 175 6.25 -16.92 -6.99
C SER A 175 6.29 -18.18 -6.14
N GLY A 176 5.71 -18.11 -4.93
CA GLY A 176 5.65 -19.23 -3.98
C GLY A 176 5.86 -18.83 -2.52
N GLN A 177 6.44 -17.66 -2.24
CA GLN A 177 6.51 -17.10 -0.89
C GLN A 177 5.31 -16.18 -0.63
N THR A 178 4.14 -16.78 -0.43
CA THR A 178 2.99 -16.07 0.12
C THR A 178 3.37 -15.52 1.50
N ALA A 179 2.90 -14.31 1.81
CA ALA A 179 3.05 -13.46 3.00
C ALA A 179 3.15 -14.08 4.43
N ALA A 180 3.24 -15.40 4.60
CA ALA A 180 3.22 -16.08 5.90
C ALA A 180 4.55 -16.06 6.69
N GLN A 181 5.68 -15.61 6.14
CA GLN A 181 6.96 -15.62 6.89
C GLN A 181 7.89 -14.44 6.59
N VAL A 182 7.44 -13.21 6.80
CA VAL A 182 8.39 -12.09 6.98
C VAL A 182 8.47 -11.62 8.44
N GLN A 183 7.65 -12.15 9.35
CA GLN A 183 7.88 -12.01 10.79
C GLN A 183 7.57 -13.28 11.59
N LYS A 184 8.52 -14.21 11.59
CA LYS A 184 8.90 -14.87 12.84
C LYS A 184 10.32 -14.41 13.12
N GLY A 185 10.50 -13.68 14.22
CA GLY A 185 11.78 -13.09 14.58
C GLY A 185 12.92 -14.09 14.42
N ARG A 186 14.01 -13.66 13.78
CA ARG A 186 15.28 -14.39 13.78
C ARG A 186 15.91 -14.25 15.17
N THR A 187 15.24 -14.76 16.20
CA THR A 187 15.86 -15.13 17.46
C THR A 187 16.24 -16.60 17.34
N SER A 188 17.38 -16.86 16.70
CA SER A 188 18.12 -18.08 17.01
C SER A 188 18.99 -17.78 18.23
N PRO A 189 18.74 -18.37 19.41
CA PRO A 189 19.78 -18.46 20.41
C PRO A 189 20.87 -19.37 19.82
N ARG A 190 22.07 -18.83 19.62
CA ARG A 190 23.26 -19.65 19.39
C ARG A 190 23.33 -20.68 20.53
N PRO A 191 23.46 -21.99 20.27
CA PRO A 191 23.91 -22.89 21.32
C PRO A 191 25.37 -22.54 21.60
N LEU A 192 25.66 -22.06 22.81
CA LEU A 192 27.01 -22.03 23.36
C LEU A 192 27.46 -23.47 23.57
N SER A 193 28.01 -24.08 22.52
CA SER A 193 28.78 -25.31 22.63
C SER A 193 30.20 -24.94 23.07
N LYS A 194 30.52 -25.32 24.31
CA LYS A 194 31.83 -25.76 24.83
C LYS A 194 33.08 -25.05 24.31
N LEU A 195 33.72 -24.30 25.20
CA LEU A 195 35.15 -24.41 25.54
C LEU A 195 35.40 -23.75 26.90
#